data_AF-C0FYD9-F1
#
_entry.id   AF-C0FYD9-F1
#
_cell.length_a   1.000
_cell.length_b   1.000
_cell.length_c   1.000
_cell.angle_alpha   90.00
_cell.angle_beta   90.00
_cell.angle_gamma   90.00
#
_symmetry.space_group_name_H-M   'P 1'
#
loop_
_entity.id
_entity.type
_entity.pdbx_description
1 polymer ?
#
loop_
_entity_poly.entity_id
_entity_poly.type
_entity_poly.pdbx_seq_one_letter_code
_entity_poly.pdbx_strand_id
1 'polypeptide(L)' 'MGVAVYLSYQLALYLFRVNAIATVFSILIGVIVYAVVLLLLKGLTEEEILKFPKGAALVRLARKMHLLR' A
#
# COMPACT_ATOMS: atom_id res chain seq x y z
N MET A 1 5.67 -1.81 6.79
CA MET A 1 4.69 -0.71 6.99
C MET A 1 5.24 0.41 7.87
N GLY A 2 5.61 0.14 9.13
CA GLY A 2 6.11 1.20 10.03
C GLY A 2 7.29 2.00 9.48
N VAL A 3 8.29 1.33 8.89
CA VAL A 3 9.45 1.99 8.27
C VAL A 3 9.03 2.91 7.12
N ALA A 4 8.13 2.47 6.24
CA ALA A 4 7.67 3.26 5.09
C ALA A 4 6.90 4.51 5.54
N VAL A 5 6.05 4.39 6.57
CA VAL A 5 5.30 5.51 7.14
C VAL A 5 6.21 6.49 7.88
N TYR A 6 7.21 5.98 8.61
CA TYR A 6 8.17 6.82 9.31
C TYR A 6 9.03 7.65 8.34
N LEU A 7 9.53 7.02 7.27
CA LEU A 7 10.32 7.70 6.25
C LEU A 7 9.49 8.71 5.46
N SER A 8 8.25 8.37 5.09
CA SER A 8 7.36 9.31 4.40
C SER A 8 6.98 10.50 5.28
N TYR A 9 6.79 10.27 6.58
CA TYR A 9 6.54 11.33 7.56
C TYR A 9 7.72 12.26 7.69
N GLN A 10 8.92 11.73 7.90
CA GLN A 10 10.13 12.55 7.99
C GLN A 10 10.36 13.38 6.72
N LEU A 11 10.17 12.79 5.54
CA LEU A 11 10.34 13.48 4.27
C LEU A 11 9.32 14.61 4.10
N ALA A 12 8.05 14.35 4.40
CA ALA A 12 7.00 15.36 4.32
C ALA A 12 7.18 16.47 5.36
N LEU A 13 7.63 16.13 6.57
CA LEU A 13 7.93 17.09 7.63
C LEU A 13 9.09 18.01 7.23
N TYR A 14 10.14 17.44 6.61
CA TYR A 14 11.29 18.20 6.12
C TYR A 14 10.90 19.19 5.02
N LEU A 15 10.04 18.78 4.08
CA LEU A 15 9.61 19.59 2.94
C LEU A 15 8.58 20.66 3.32
N PHE A 16 7.53 20.28 4.05
CA PHE A 16 6.38 21.14 4.30
C PHE A 16 6.45 21.85 5.65
N ARG A 17 7.23 21.35 6.61
CA ARG A 17 7.32 21.85 8.01
C ARG A 17 5.98 21.99 8.74
N VAL A 18 4.93 21.37 8.22
CA VAL A 18 3.58 21.38 8.78
C VAL A 18 3.21 19.95 9.17
N ASN A 19 3.10 19.71 10.48
CA ASN A 19 2.86 18.37 11.03
C ASN A 19 1.56 17.76 10.51
N ALA A 20 0.48 18.54 10.39
CA ALA A 20 -0.81 18.04 9.92
C ALA A 20 -0.73 17.48 8.49
N ILE A 21 -0.07 18.20 7.58
CA ILE A 21 0.09 17.77 6.18
C ILE A 21 0.98 16.53 6.10
N ALA A 22 2.09 16.52 6.86
CA ALA A 22 2.99 15.37 6.91
C ALA A 22 2.28 14.11 7.43
N THR A 23 1.45 14.24 8.47
CA THR A 23 0.67 13.12 9.02
C THR A 23 -0.33 12.58 8.00
N VAL A 24 -1.14 13.45 7.38
CA VAL A 24 -2.14 13.03 6.39
C VAL A 24 -1.48 12.33 5.20
N PHE A 25 -0.38 12.89 4.69
CA PHE A 25 0.38 12.28 3.60
C PHE A 25 0.94 10.90 3.97
N SER A 26 1.46 10.77 5.19
CA SER A 26 2.05 9.51 5.66
C SER A 26 1.01 8.42 5.87
N ILE A 27 -0.20 8.78 6.33
CA ILE A 27 -1.32 7.85 6.43
C ILE A 27 -1.70 7.33 5.04
N LEU A 28 -1.80 8.21 4.03
CA LEU A 28 -2.11 7.80 2.65
C LEU A 28 -1.07 6.81 2.09
N ILE A 29 0.22 7.10 2.28
CA ILE A 29 1.31 6.19 1.91
C ILE A 29 1.18 4.86 2.68
N GLY A 30 0.86 4.92 3.98
CA GLY A 30 0.67 3.75 4.83
C GLY A 30 -0.43 2.82 4.33
N VAL A 31 -1.58 3.38 3.92
CA VAL A 31 -2.70 2.61 3.34
C VAL A 31 -2.28 1.92 2.04
N ILE A 32 -1.55 2.61 1.16
CA ILE A 32 -1.06 2.03 -0.10
C ILE A 32 -0.09 0.89 0.18
N VAL A 33 0.90 1.12 1.05
CA VAL A 33 1.88 0.11 1.44
C VAL A 33 1.19 -1.07 2.13
N TYR A 34 0.14 -0.84 2.92
CA TYR A 34 -0.65 -1.92 3.52
C TYR A 34 -1.24 -2.81 2.44
N ALA A 35 -1.98 -2.20 1.50
CA ALA A 35 -2.65 -2.92 0.44
C ALA A 35 -1.66 -3.73 -0.39
N VAL A 36 -0.50 -3.14 -0.72
CA VAL A 36 0.57 -3.84 -1.41
C VAL A 36 1.12 -5.00 -0.58
N VAL A 37 1.42 -4.82 0.70
CA VAL A 37 1.93 -5.89 1.58
C VAL A 37 0.90 -7.01 1.75
N LEU A 38 -0.38 -6.68 1.86
CA LEU A 38 -1.48 -7.64 2.01
C LEU A 38 -1.64 -8.50 0.75
N LEU A 39 -1.51 -7.87 -0.43
CA LEU A 39 -1.39 -8.59 -1.70
C LEU A 39 -0.09 -9.39 -1.78
N LEU A 40 1.00 -8.88 -1.17
CA LEU A 40 2.30 -9.54 -1.19
C LEU A 40 2.35 -10.82 -0.34
N LEU A 41 1.62 -10.86 0.77
CA LEU A 41 1.63 -11.97 1.70
C LEU A 41 0.85 -13.21 1.20
N LYS A 42 0.33 -13.18 -0.03
CA LYS A 42 -0.38 -14.30 -0.70
C LYS A 42 -1.53 -14.92 0.11
N GLY A 43 -2.06 -14.21 1.11
CA GLY A 43 -3.16 -14.69 1.95
C GLY A 43 -4.53 -14.59 1.30
N LEU A 44 -4.61 -14.06 0.07
CA LEU A 44 -5.84 -13.85 -0.68
C LEU A 44 -5.80 -14.69 -1.97
N THR A 45 -6.84 -15.47 -2.20
CA THR A 45 -7.06 -16.22 -3.45
C THR A 45 -7.47 -15.29 -4.60
N GLU A 46 -7.25 -15.69 -5.86
CA GLU A 46 -7.65 -14.88 -7.02
C GLU A 46 -9.15 -14.53 -7.00
N GLU A 47 -9.99 -15.47 -6.56
CA GLU A 47 -11.43 -15.29 -6.43
C GLU A 47 -11.81 -14.26 -5.36
N GLU A 48 -11.10 -14.23 -4.23
CA GLU A 48 -11.29 -13.20 -3.20
C GLU A 48 -10.83 -11.83 -3.69
N ILE A 49 -9.70 -11.78 -4.41
CA ILE A 49 -9.19 -10.52 -4.95
C ILE A 49 -10.17 -9.95 -5.99
N LEU A 50 -10.76 -10.79 -6.84
CA LEU A 50 -11.75 -10.39 -7.85
C LEU A 50 -13.03 -9.78 -7.25
N LYS A 51 -13.38 -10.13 -6.00
CA LYS A 51 -14.52 -9.53 -5.29
C LYS A 51 -14.26 -8.11 -4.81
N PHE A 52 -12.99 -7.68 -4.75
CA PHE A 52 -12.67 -6.29 -4.42
C PHE A 52 -12.99 -5.34 -5.58
N PRO A 53 -13.37 -4.09 -5.30
CA PRO A 53 -13.43 -3.06 -6.32
C PRO A 53 -12.04 -2.92 -6.98
N LYS A 54 -11.98 -3.04 -8.31
CA LYS A 54 -10.74 -3.11 -9.11
C LYS A 54 -9.90 -4.38 -8.89
N GLY A 55 -10.49 -5.46 -8.37
CA GLY A 55 -9.86 -6.75 -8.14
C GLY A 55 -9.09 -7.32 -9.34
N ALA A 56 -9.64 -7.20 -10.54
CA ALA A 56 -8.97 -7.65 -11.76
C ALA A 56 -7.60 -6.98 -12.01
N ALA A 57 -7.46 -5.69 -11.66
CA ALA A 57 -6.18 -4.97 -11.78
C ALA A 57 -5.18 -5.46 -10.72
N LEU A 58 -5.66 -5.78 -9.51
CA LEU A 58 -4.86 -6.35 -8.43
C LEU A 58 -4.37 -7.75 -8.76
N VAL A 59 -5.23 -8.61 -9.34
CA VAL A 59 -4.85 -9.95 -9.83
C VAL A 59 -3.78 -9.84 -10.92
N ARG A 60 -3.92 -8.92 -11.88
CA ARG A 60 -2.90 -8.68 -12.92
C ARG A 60 -1.55 -8.27 -12.32
N LEU A 61 -1.55 -7.37 -11.33
CA LEU A 61 -0.33 -6.94 -10.64
C LEU A 61 0.31 -8.08 -9.86
N ALA A 62 -0.48 -8.81 -9.07
CA ALA A 62 0.00 -9.93 -8.27
C ALA A 62 0.49 -11.09 -9.16
N ARG A 63 -0.15 -11.35 -10.30
CA ARG A 63 0.32 -12.31 -11.31
C ARG A 63 1.64 -11.86 -11.94
N LYS A 64 1.79 -10.56 -12.27
CA LYS A 64 3.05 -10.01 -12.82
C LYS A 64 4.22 -10.11 -11.85
N MET A 65 3.95 -10.07 -10.55
CA MET A 65 4.96 -10.29 -9.51
C MET A 65 5.18 -11.78 -9.17
N HIS A 66 4.58 -12.73 -9.92
CA HIS A 66 4.63 -14.18 -9.64
C HIS A 66 4.12 -14.55 -8.25
N LEU A 67 3.19 -13.73 -7.76
CA LEU A 67 2.73 -13.81 -6.40
C LEU A 67 1.47 -14.64 -6.22
N LEU A 68 0.69 -14.87 -7.25
CA LEU A 68 -0.45 -15.79 -7.21
C LEU A 68 0.00 -17.19 -7.63
N ARG A 69 -0.65 -18.21 -7.07
CA ARG A 69 -0.42 -19.62 -7.43
C ARG A 69 -1.64 -20.15 -8.15
#